data_AF-A0A9Q0RD91-F1
#
_entry.id   AF-A0A9Q0RD91-F1
#
_cell.length_a   1.000
_cell.length_b   1.000
_cell.length_c   1.000
_cell.angle_alpha   90.00
_cell.angle_beta   90.00
_cell.angle_gamma   90.00
#
_symmetry.space_group_name_H-M   'P 1'
#
loop_
_entity.id
_entity.type
_entity.pdbx_description
1 polymer ?
#
loop_
_entity_poly.entity_id
_entity_poly.type
_entity_poly.pdbx_seq_one_letter_code
_entity_poly.pdbx_strand_id
1 'polypeptide(L)'
;MNEILFFGLNKYPKFLKNEQDKITKPIQFKFENENEKQIKQISTGNYSTIFLFENGKAIEYLKNSKLNPSKIQIENIQKVTVGYQNEAILTIEGNFINISSLIEDTNDRIIQDVISGYSSIYLLTSNQNVYGIGSNNYGQLGFRF
;
A
#
# COMPACT_ATOMS: atom_id res chain seq x y z
N MET A 1 -4.69 -19.35 10.32
CA MET A 1 -4.23 -18.06 10.88
C MET A 1 -2.94 -17.71 10.17
N ASN A 2 -2.87 -16.54 9.53
CA ASN A 2 -1.70 -16.17 8.73
C ASN A 2 -0.59 -15.71 9.67
N GLU A 3 0.60 -16.30 9.55
CA GLU A 3 1.79 -15.83 10.25
C GLU A 3 2.45 -14.72 9.42
N ILE A 4 2.79 -13.61 10.08
CA ILE A 4 3.48 -12.49 9.41
C ILE A 4 4.87 -12.37 10.01
N LEU A 5 5.85 -12.44 9.13
CA LEU A 5 7.26 -12.34 9.47
C LEU A 5 7.83 -11.05 8.90
N PHE A 6 8.56 -10.29 9.72
CA PHE A 6 9.24 -9.06 9.32
C PHE A 6 10.75 -9.19 9.45
N PHE A 7 11.46 -8.56 8.54
CA PHE A 7 12.91 -8.37 8.59
C PHE A 7 13.27 -7.14 7.76
N GLY A 8 14.47 -6.61 7.95
CA GLY A 8 14.95 -5.41 7.26
C GLY A 8 15.11 -4.21 8.19
N LEU A 9 14.99 -3.01 7.61
CA LEU A 9 15.20 -1.75 8.33
C LEU A 9 14.05 -1.49 9.31
N ASN A 10 14.40 -1.16 10.56
CA ASN A 10 13.48 -0.83 11.66
C ASN A 10 13.91 0.48 12.36
N LYS A 11 14.54 1.40 11.62
CA LYS A 11 15.01 2.73 12.09
C LYS A 11 13.89 3.64 12.61
N TYR A 12 12.65 3.25 12.35
CA TYR A 12 11.44 3.78 12.96
C TYR A 12 10.77 2.53 13.53
N PRO A 13 10.44 2.47 14.84
CA PRO A 13 9.85 1.28 15.44
C PRO A 13 8.44 1.06 14.87
N LYS A 14 8.38 0.62 13.62
CA LYS A 14 7.17 0.42 12.80
C LYS A 14 6.44 -0.85 13.23
N PHE A 15 7.20 -1.83 13.72
CA PHE A 15 6.68 -3.19 13.97
C PHE A 15 7.09 -3.76 15.32
N LEU A 16 8.13 -3.22 15.95
CA LEU A 16 8.64 -3.71 17.23
C LEU A 16 8.95 -2.54 18.16
N LYS A 17 8.60 -2.68 19.44
CA LYS A 17 9.08 -1.81 20.53
C LYS A 17 10.60 -1.87 20.73
N ASN A 18 11.29 -2.75 20.00
CA ASN A 18 12.73 -2.93 20.11
C ASN A 18 13.45 -1.80 19.36
N GLU A 19 14.33 -1.08 20.05
CA GLU A 19 15.13 0.05 19.55
C GLU A 19 16.21 -0.35 18.52
N GLN A 20 16.14 -1.57 17.96
CA GLN A 20 17.09 -2.02 16.96
C GLN A 20 16.74 -1.44 15.59
N ASP A 21 17.66 -0.67 15.02
CA ASP A 21 17.54 -0.04 13.70
C ASP A 21 17.41 -1.02 12.53
N LYS A 22 17.72 -2.31 12.75
CA LYS A 22 17.67 -3.35 11.73
C LYS A 22 17.37 -4.70 12.36
N ILE A 23 16.44 -5.42 11.75
CA ILE A 23 16.09 -6.80 12.07
C ILE A 23 16.68 -7.68 10.97
N THR A 24 17.63 -8.55 11.33
CA THR A 24 18.35 -9.39 10.35
C THR A 24 17.80 -10.81 10.24
N LYS A 25 16.92 -11.21 11.16
CA LYS A 25 16.23 -12.52 11.16
C LYS A 25 14.73 -12.27 11.12
N PRO A 26 13.94 -13.08 10.38
CA PRO A 26 12.49 -12.95 10.39
C PRO A 26 11.95 -13.02 11.81
N ILE A 27 11.17 -12.01 12.21
CA ILE A 27 10.49 -11.97 13.51
C ILE A 27 8.98 -11.94 13.30
N GLN A 28 8.27 -12.67 14.15
CA GLN A 28 6.82 -12.71 14.09
C GLN A 28 6.24 -11.38 14.58
N PHE A 29 5.36 -10.81 13.78
CA PHE A 29 4.57 -9.65 14.17
C PHE A 29 3.15 -10.08 14.54
N LYS A 30 2.59 -9.40 15.53
CA LYS A 30 1.28 -9.71 16.09
C LYS A 30 0.45 -8.44 16.18
N PHE A 31 -0.73 -8.46 15.56
CA PHE A 31 -1.74 -7.44 15.82
C PHE A 31 -2.34 -7.63 17.21
N GLU A 32 -2.76 -6.52 17.81
CA GLU A 32 -3.45 -6.52 19.10
C GLU A 32 -4.87 -7.09 18.98
N ASN A 33 -5.52 -6.92 17.81
CA ASN A 33 -6.90 -7.35 17.56
C ASN A 33 -6.96 -8.65 16.76
N GLU A 34 -7.79 -9.61 17.19
CA GLU A 34 -7.96 -10.89 16.50
C GLU A 34 -8.61 -10.79 15.13
N ASN A 35 -9.49 -9.79 14.93
CA ASN A 35 -10.15 -9.54 13.65
C ASN A 35 -9.18 -9.02 12.57
N GLU A 36 -7.98 -8.61 12.96
CA GLU A 36 -6.90 -8.13 12.08
C GLU A 36 -5.89 -9.26 11.77
N LYS A 37 -6.20 -10.53 12.07
CA LYS A 37 -5.28 -11.67 11.82
C LYS A 37 -5.42 -12.30 10.43
N GLN A 38 -6.46 -11.98 9.66
CA GLN A 38 -6.68 -12.50 8.31
C GLN A 38 -6.22 -11.49 7.26
N ILE A 39 -4.94 -11.57 6.91
CA ILE A 39 -4.33 -10.70 5.91
C ILE A 39 -4.55 -11.26 4.51
N LYS A 40 -5.09 -10.40 3.64
CA LYS A 40 -5.20 -10.61 2.20
C LYS A 40 -3.95 -10.14 1.46
N GLN A 41 -3.41 -8.98 1.83
CA GLN A 41 -2.25 -8.39 1.15
C GLN A 41 -1.42 -7.52 2.09
N ILE A 42 -0.11 -7.49 1.85
CA ILE A 42 0.83 -6.54 2.47
C ILE A 42 1.51 -5.77 1.35
N SER A 43 1.60 -4.45 1.46
CA SER A 43 2.40 -3.62 0.57
C SER A 43 3.32 -2.73 1.38
N THR A 44 4.60 -2.68 1.00
CA THR A 44 5.63 -1.94 1.73
C THR A 44 6.35 -0.98 0.79
N GLY A 45 6.45 0.27 1.21
CA GLY A 45 7.25 1.30 0.59
C GLY A 45 8.40 1.72 1.48
N ASN A 46 9.06 2.82 1.11
CA ASN A 46 10.21 3.28 1.89
C ASN A 46 9.81 3.82 3.27
N TYR A 47 8.63 4.42 3.36
CA TYR A 47 8.17 5.09 4.58
C TYR A 47 6.91 4.51 5.18
N SER A 48 6.19 3.66 4.47
CA SER A 48 4.93 3.09 4.95
C SER A 48 4.80 1.61 4.64
N THR A 49 3.93 0.96 5.40
CA THR A 49 3.49 -0.41 5.11
C THR A 49 1.99 -0.48 5.37
N ILE A 50 1.26 -0.97 4.39
CA ILE A 50 -0.19 -1.13 4.46
C ILE A 50 -0.52 -2.62 4.52
N PHE A 51 -1.41 -2.97 5.44
CA PHE A 51 -2.00 -4.30 5.59
C PHE A 51 -3.44 -4.22 5.12
N LEU A 52 -3.80 -5.06 4.15
CA LEU A 52 -5.17 -5.28 3.71
C LEU A 52 -5.66 -6.60 4.29
N PHE A 53 -6.80 -6.55 4.96
CA PHE A 53 -7.46 -7.71 5.53
C PHE A 53 -8.49 -8.30 4.59
N GLU A 54 -8.81 -9.58 4.79
CA GLU A 54 -9.82 -10.29 3.99
C GLU A 54 -11.22 -9.68 4.09
N ASN A 55 -11.50 -8.95 5.17
CA ASN A 55 -12.75 -8.20 5.36
C ASN A 55 -12.80 -6.87 4.59
N GLY A 56 -11.79 -6.56 3.75
CA GLY A 56 -11.73 -5.34 2.94
C GLY A 56 -11.32 -4.08 3.70
N LYS A 57 -10.85 -4.19 4.96
CA LYS A 57 -10.29 -3.07 5.73
C LYS A 57 -8.78 -3.01 5.59
N ALA A 58 -8.21 -1.82 5.75
CA ALA A 58 -6.76 -1.64 5.75
C ALA A 58 -6.26 -0.77 6.91
N ILE A 59 -5.03 -1.04 7.32
CA ILE A 59 -4.28 -0.22 8.29
C ILE A 59 -2.91 0.11 7.74
N GLU A 60 -2.44 1.31 8.06
CA GLU A 60 -1.15 1.82 7.63
C GLU A 60 -0.24 2.14 8.80
N TYR A 61 1.02 1.75 8.67
CA TYR A 61 2.11 2.13 9.56
C TYR A 61 3.06 3.10 8.85
N LEU A 62 3.05 4.38 9.27
CA LEU A 62 3.90 5.43 8.71
C LEU A 62 5.22 5.57 9.50
N LYS A 63 6.28 6.01 8.81
CA LYS A 63 7.62 6.31 9.36
C LYS A 63 7.59 7.26 10.57
N ASN A 64 6.68 8.24 10.56
CA ASN A 64 6.67 9.35 11.53
C ASN A 64 5.46 9.36 12.46
N SER A 65 4.52 8.40 12.34
CA SER A 65 3.46 8.23 13.33
C SER A 65 4.07 7.51 14.53
N LYS A 66 4.07 8.13 15.71
CA LYS A 66 4.47 7.49 16.97
C LYS A 66 3.58 6.26 17.21
N LEU A 67 4.01 5.09 16.72
CA LEU A 67 3.52 3.73 17.00
C LEU A 67 2.01 3.43 16.79
N ASN A 68 1.17 4.43 16.57
CA ASN A 68 -0.25 4.24 16.35
C ASN A 68 -0.50 4.12 14.84
N PRO A 69 -0.85 2.93 14.33
CA PRO A 69 -1.25 2.81 12.94
C PRO A 69 -2.43 3.72 12.66
N SER A 70 -2.38 4.40 11.52
CA SER A 70 -3.53 5.14 11.03
C SER A 70 -4.52 4.12 10.46
N LYS A 71 -5.73 4.08 11.02
CA LYS A 71 -6.82 3.34 10.39
C LYS A 71 -7.22 4.06 9.12
N ILE A 72 -7.21 3.35 8.01
CA ILE A 72 -7.73 3.87 6.75
C ILE A 72 -9.25 3.73 6.83
N GLN A 73 -9.98 4.85 6.80
CA GLN A 73 -11.45 4.88 6.90
C GLN A 73 -12.14 4.54 5.57
N ILE A 74 -11.54 3.66 4.77
CA ILE A 74 -12.08 3.20 3.50
C ILE A 74 -12.40 1.72 3.69
N GLU A 75 -13.67 1.37 3.50
CA GLU A 75 -14.11 -0.02 3.50
C GLU A 75 -14.10 -0.57 2.07
N ASN A 76 -14.28 -1.90 1.92
CA ASN A 76 -14.37 -2.55 0.61
C ASN A 76 -13.11 -2.36 -0.25
N ILE A 77 -11.93 -2.45 0.34
CA ILE A 77 -10.66 -2.37 -0.38
C ILE A 77 -10.37 -3.71 -1.06
N GLN A 78 -10.08 -3.66 -2.36
CA GLN A 78 -9.67 -4.81 -3.16
C GLN A 78 -8.16 -5.03 -3.14
N LYS A 79 -7.37 -3.95 -3.29
CA LYS A 79 -5.91 -3.98 -3.37
C LYS A 79 -5.29 -2.71 -2.77
N VAL A 80 -4.12 -2.85 -2.18
CA VAL A 80 -3.29 -1.74 -1.68
C VAL A 80 -1.92 -1.75 -2.34
N THR A 81 -1.33 -0.59 -2.59
CA THR A 81 0.03 -0.49 -3.10
C THR A 81 0.75 0.74 -2.54
N VAL A 82 2.04 0.60 -2.29
CA VAL A 82 2.90 1.63 -1.69
C VAL A 82 4.21 1.73 -2.48
N GLY A 83 4.57 2.96 -2.86
CA GLY A 83 5.81 3.35 -3.53
C GLY A 83 6.79 4.10 -2.61
N TYR A 84 7.70 4.90 -3.18
CA TYR A 84 8.59 5.77 -2.39
C TYR A 84 7.88 7.04 -1.89
N GLN A 85 7.10 7.65 -2.78
CA GLN A 85 6.40 8.92 -2.60
C GLN A 85 4.90 8.84 -2.85
N ASN A 86 4.37 7.64 -3.07
CA ASN A 86 2.97 7.45 -3.41
C ASN A 86 2.40 6.23 -2.68
N GLU A 87 1.13 6.32 -2.36
CA GLU A 87 0.32 5.22 -1.85
C GLU A 87 -0.98 5.23 -2.65
N ALA A 88 -1.47 4.04 -2.99
CA ALA A 88 -2.74 3.91 -3.68
C ALA A 88 -3.56 2.74 -3.18
N ILE A 89 -4.87 2.94 -3.23
CA ILE A 89 -5.90 2.01 -2.82
C ILE A 89 -6.83 1.80 -4.00
N LEU A 90 -7.12 0.53 -4.30
CA LEU A 90 -8.17 0.13 -5.23
C LEU A 90 -9.30 -0.50 -4.42
N THR A 91 -10.52 0.02 -4.59
CA THR A 91 -11.73 -0.51 -3.96
C THR A 91 -12.36 -1.62 -4.83
N ILE A 92 -13.26 -2.43 -4.27
CA ILE A 92 -14.01 -3.47 -5.02
C ILE A 92 -14.88 -2.88 -6.12
N GLU A 93 -15.27 -1.62 -5.99
CA GLU A 93 -16.09 -0.89 -6.97
C GLU A 93 -15.25 -0.42 -8.17
N GLY A 94 -13.93 -0.66 -8.15
CA GLY A 94 -13.01 -0.19 -9.18
C GLY A 94 -12.58 1.26 -8.99
N ASN A 95 -12.96 1.92 -7.88
CA ASN A 95 -12.50 3.27 -7.56
C ASN A 95 -11.02 3.24 -7.18
N PHE A 96 -10.25 4.15 -7.78
CA PHE A 96 -8.85 4.38 -7.48
C PHE A 96 -8.70 5.61 -6.59
N ILE A 97 -8.02 5.43 -5.47
CA ILE A 97 -7.72 6.50 -4.52
C ILE A 97 -6.20 6.58 -4.41
N ASN A 98 -5.61 7.65 -4.94
CA ASN A 98 -4.30 8.07 -4.46
C ASN A 98 -4.56 8.67 -3.07
N ILE A 99 -3.88 8.22 -2.02
CA ILE A 99 -4.23 8.63 -0.64
C ILE A 99 -4.10 10.17 -0.45
N SER A 100 -3.45 10.87 -1.38
CA SER A 100 -3.40 12.34 -1.47
C SER A 100 -4.52 13.02 -2.29
N SER A 101 -5.26 12.30 -3.14
CA SER A 101 -6.42 12.80 -3.89
C SER A 101 -7.28 11.67 -4.49
N LEU A 102 -8.60 11.78 -4.34
CA LEU A 102 -9.56 10.98 -5.11
C LEU A 102 -9.49 11.42 -6.58
N ILE A 103 -9.28 10.48 -7.50
CA ILE A 103 -9.40 10.76 -8.95
C ILE A 103 -10.77 10.25 -9.38
N GLU A 104 -11.77 11.13 -9.39
CA GLU A 104 -13.13 10.82 -9.83
C GLU A 104 -13.25 10.64 -11.36
N ASP A 105 -12.27 11.13 -12.12
CA ASP A 105 -12.31 11.07 -13.57
C ASP A 105 -11.67 9.79 -14.12
N THR A 106 -12.38 8.68 -13.93
CA THR A 106 -12.15 7.46 -14.70
C THR A 106 -13.31 7.27 -15.69
N ASN A 107 -13.60 8.26 -16.56
CA ASN A 107 -14.55 8.17 -17.70
C ASN A 107 -14.95 6.72 -18.10
N ASP A 108 -15.98 6.15 -17.44
CA ASP A 108 -16.48 4.77 -17.58
C ASP A 108 -15.44 3.61 -17.51
N ARG A 109 -14.32 3.80 -16.81
CA ARG A 109 -13.20 2.85 -16.75
C ARG A 109 -13.08 2.23 -15.36
N ILE A 110 -13.62 1.02 -15.22
CA ILE A 110 -13.39 0.19 -14.03
C ILE A 110 -11.90 -0.16 -13.96
N ILE A 111 -11.22 0.27 -12.89
CA ILE A 111 -9.83 -0.13 -12.62
C ILE A 111 -9.84 -1.56 -12.07
N GLN A 112 -9.07 -2.44 -12.70
CA GLN A 112 -8.91 -3.84 -12.29
C GLN A 112 -7.65 -4.07 -11.46
N ASP A 113 -6.60 -3.30 -11.74
CA ASP A 113 -5.37 -3.43 -10.99
C ASP A 113 -4.60 -2.12 -10.84
N VAL A 114 -3.82 -2.05 -9.76
CA VAL A 114 -2.96 -0.91 -9.42
C VAL A 114 -1.61 -1.41 -8.93
N ILE A 115 -0.54 -0.74 -9.35
CA ILE A 115 0.82 -0.93 -8.83
C ILE A 115 1.53 0.41 -8.65
N SER A 116 2.36 0.50 -7.61
CA SER A 116 3.20 1.67 -7.32
C SER A 116 4.65 1.41 -7.72
N GLY A 117 5.22 2.34 -8.48
CA GLY A 117 6.66 2.50 -8.64
C GLY A 117 7.23 3.51 -7.63
N TYR A 118 8.48 3.92 -7.84
CA TYR A 118 9.18 4.87 -6.95
C TYR A 118 8.41 6.21 -6.84
N SER A 119 8.21 6.90 -7.96
CA SER A 119 7.45 8.16 -8.05
C SER A 119 6.37 8.12 -9.14
N SER A 120 5.87 6.92 -9.44
CA SER A 120 4.86 6.68 -10.47
C SER A 120 3.86 5.63 -10.01
N ILE A 121 2.65 5.65 -10.55
CA ILE A 121 1.58 4.68 -10.32
C ILE A 121 1.13 4.18 -11.70
N TYR A 122 0.82 2.90 -11.80
CA TYR A 122 0.26 2.31 -13.01
C TYR A 122 -1.10 1.68 -12.72
N LEU A 123 -2.03 1.88 -13.63
CA LEU A 123 -3.42 1.42 -13.55
C LEU A 123 -3.70 0.48 -14.72
N LEU A 124 -4.32 -0.66 -14.44
CA LEU A 124 -4.89 -1.54 -15.45
C LEU A 124 -6.41 -1.39 -15.39
N THR A 125 -7.01 -1.08 -16.54
CA THR A 125 -8.47 -0.99 -16.66
C THR A 125 -9.07 -2.30 -17.15
N SER A 126 -10.38 -2.47 -16.93
CA SER A 126 -11.17 -3.61 -17.44
C SER A 126 -11.15 -3.76 -18.96
N ASN A 127 -10.90 -2.67 -19.68
CA ASN A 127 -10.72 -2.66 -21.13
C ASN A 127 -9.27 -2.99 -21.54
N GLN A 128 -8.45 -3.52 -20.64
CA GLN A 128 -7.05 -3.90 -20.86
C GLN A 128 -6.11 -2.74 -21.25
N ASN A 129 -6.52 -1.50 -20.99
CA ASN A 129 -5.66 -0.34 -21.16
C ASN A 129 -4.80 -0.10 -19.91
N VAL A 130 -3.55 0.30 -20.11
CA VAL A 130 -2.60 0.67 -19.06
C VAL A 130 -2.43 2.19 -19.04
N TYR A 131 -2.52 2.77 -17.85
CA TYR A 131 -2.28 4.19 -17.61
C TYR A 131 -1.13 4.36 -16.63
N GLY A 132 -0.29 5.36 -16.84
CA GLY A 132 0.81 5.72 -15.95
C GLY A 132 0.67 7.16 -15.48
N ILE A 133 0.83 7.39 -14.17
CA ILE A 133 0.77 8.72 -13.54
C ILE A 133 2.04 8.92 -12.73
N GLY A 134 2.64 10.12 -12.79
CA GLY A 134 3.78 10.50 -11.94
C GLY A 134 5.00 10.94 -12.73
N SER A 135 6.19 10.72 -12.18
CA SER A 135 7.45 11.10 -12.85
C SER A 135 7.64 10.30 -14.14
N ASN A 136 8.24 10.93 -15.15
CA ASN A 136 8.70 10.27 -16.38
C ASN A 136 10.17 10.62 -16.72
N ASN A 137 10.96 11.06 -15.74
CA ASN A 137 12.32 11.57 -15.97
C ASN A 137 13.28 10.54 -16.61
N TYR A 138 12.99 9.25 -16.49
CA TYR A 138 13.75 8.15 -17.07
C TYR A 138 12.95 7.37 -18.11
N GLY A 139 11.83 7.90 -18.59
CA GLY A 139 10.93 7.19 -19.51
C GLY A 139 10.10 6.08 -18.85
N GLN A 140 9.99 6.07 -17.52
CA GLN A 140 9.28 5.01 -16.79
C GLN A 140 7.78 4.92 -17.12
N LEU A 141 7.16 5.96 -17.69
CA LEU A 141 5.77 5.92 -18.16
C LEU A 141 5.63 5.32 -19.57
N GLY A 142 6.72 4.87 -20.20
CA GLY A 142 6.69 4.16 -21.48
C GLY A 142 6.73 5.06 -22.72
N PHE A 143 6.88 6.37 -22.54
CA PHE A 143 7.08 7.32 -23.64
C PHE A 143 8.31 8.19 -23.39
N ARG A 144 9.07 8.47 -24.46
CA ARG A 144 10.19 9.40 -24.46
C ARG A 144 9.67 10.82 -24.67
N PHE A 145 10.33 11.78 -24.03
CA PHE A 145 10.24 13.19 -24.41
C PHE A 145 11.24 13.49 -25.51
#